data_AF-A0A259JSH6-F1
#
_entry.id   AF-A0A259JSH6-F1
#
_cell.length_a   1.000
_cell.length_b   1.000
_cell.length_c   1.000
_cell.angle_alpha   90.00
_cell.angle_beta   90.00
_cell.angle_gamma   90.00
#
_symmetry.space_group_name_H-M   'P 1'
#
loop_
_entity.id
_entity.type
_entity.pdbx_description
1 polymer ?
#
loop_
_entity_poly.entity_id
_entity_poly.type
_entity_poly.pdbx_seq_one_letter_code
_entity_poly.pdbx_strand_id
1 'polypeptide(L)'
;PALLARDPAAPDLPPQEVARLKLVDPTGSAILKDIDGFLRVPGGGVLPDDPTARIVSGALEGSNVDTATTLVQMVEAQRAFEQRARILSTASDLSQSGARLMSLRG
;
A
#
# COMPACT_ATOMS: atom_id res chain seq x y z
N PRO A 1 -7.87 -0.67 -24.75
CA PRO A 1 -6.99 -0.59 -25.95
C PRO A 1 -6.93 -1.94 -26.66
N ALA A 2 -6.91 -1.94 -28.00
CA ALA A 2 -6.88 -3.16 -28.81
C ALA A 2 -5.50 -3.82 -28.76
N LEU A 3 -5.49 -5.14 -28.57
CA LEU A 3 -4.32 -6.00 -28.71
C LEU A 3 -4.27 -6.48 -30.15
N LEU A 4 -3.20 -6.14 -30.86
CA LEU A 4 -2.99 -6.54 -32.25
C LEU A 4 -1.99 -7.69 -32.29
N ALA A 5 -2.28 -8.72 -33.07
CA ALA A 5 -1.36 -9.81 -33.34
C ALA A 5 -1.07 -9.89 -34.84
N ARG A 6 0.15 -10.29 -35.18
CA ARG A 6 0.55 -10.62 -36.55
C ARG A 6 0.73 -12.14 -36.65
N ASP A 7 0.12 -12.74 -37.65
CA ASP A 7 0.27 -14.16 -37.93
C ASP A 7 1.67 -14.43 -38.53
N PRO A 8 2.50 -15.30 -37.93
CA PRO A 8 3.80 -15.66 -38.49
C PRO A 8 3.71 -16.40 -39.83
N ALA A 9 2.59 -17.07 -40.14
CA ALA A 9 2.38 -17.78 -41.40
C ALA A 9 1.96 -16.85 -42.56
N ALA A 10 1.47 -15.65 -42.26
CA ALA A 10 1.03 -14.66 -43.25
C ALA A 10 1.61 -13.27 -42.90
N PRO A 11 2.94 -13.08 -43.02
CA PRO A 11 3.60 -11.86 -42.60
C PRO A 11 3.13 -10.64 -43.38
N ASP A 12 2.74 -10.78 -44.65
CA ASP A 12 2.38 -9.64 -45.49
C ASP A 12 1.00 -9.03 -45.17
N LEU A 13 0.21 -9.68 -44.31
CA LEU A 13 -1.07 -9.15 -43.85
C LEU A 13 -0.90 -8.14 -42.71
N PRO A 14 -1.75 -7.10 -42.64
CA PRO A 14 -1.74 -6.17 -41.53
C PRO A 14 -2.09 -6.89 -40.20
N PRO A 15 -1.55 -6.44 -39.05
CA PRO A 15 -1.91 -6.97 -37.75
C PRO A 15 -3.43 -6.89 -37.50
N GLN A 16 -3.99 -7.94 -36.91
CA GLN A 16 -5.42 -8.05 -36.62
C GLN A 16 -5.70 -7.85 -35.12
N GLU A 17 -6.81 -7.21 -34.78
CA GLU A 17 -7.27 -7.12 -33.38
C GLU A 17 -7.70 -8.50 -32.89
N VAL A 18 -7.04 -8.98 -31.84
CA VAL A 18 -7.32 -10.29 -31.23
C VAL A 18 -8.04 -10.19 -29.90
N ALA A 19 -7.89 -9.07 -29.20
CA ALA A 19 -8.49 -8.86 -27.88
C ALA A 19 -8.45 -7.37 -27.49
N ARG A 20 -9.11 -7.03 -26.39
CA ARG A 20 -9.09 -5.68 -25.82
C ARG A 20 -8.92 -5.74 -24.32
N LEU A 21 -8.01 -4.93 -23.80
CA LEU A 21 -7.88 -4.74 -22.36
C LEU A 21 -9.05 -3.90 -21.85
N LYS A 22 -9.80 -4.44 -20.88
CA LYS A 22 -10.77 -3.70 -20.07
C LYS A 22 -10.00 -2.87 -19.05
N LEU A 23 -10.27 -1.58 -19.03
CA LEU A 23 -9.77 -0.64 -18.03
C LEU A 23 -10.91 -0.29 -17.10
N VAL A 24 -10.62 -0.08 -15.83
CA VAL A 24 -11.61 0.11 -14.78
C VAL A 24 -11.20 1.23 -13.86
N ASP A 25 -12.19 1.95 -13.34
CA ASP A 25 -12.00 2.95 -12.30
C ASP A 25 -12.64 2.41 -11.00
N PRO A 26 -11.86 2.21 -9.92
CA PRO A 26 -12.39 1.77 -8.65
C PRO A 26 -13.11 2.88 -7.86
N THR A 27 -13.16 4.12 -8.34
CA THR A 27 -13.76 5.25 -7.63
C THR A 27 -15.19 4.93 -7.18
N GLY A 28 -15.46 5.08 -5.88
CA GLY A 28 -16.74 4.74 -5.27
C GLY A 28 -16.97 3.25 -4.97
N SER A 29 -16.02 2.36 -5.30
CA SER A 29 -16.04 0.94 -4.95
C SER A 29 -15.17 0.65 -3.74
N ALA A 30 -15.59 -0.32 -2.91
CA ALA A 30 -14.73 -0.86 -1.87
C ALA A 30 -13.66 -1.77 -2.51
N ILE A 31 -12.39 -1.52 -2.20
CA ILE A 31 -11.26 -2.29 -2.73
C ILE A 31 -10.29 -2.62 -1.60
N LEU A 32 -9.79 -3.85 -1.60
CA LEU A 32 -8.74 -4.30 -0.70
C LEU A 32 -7.50 -4.71 -1.48
N LYS A 33 -6.34 -4.46 -0.89
CA LYS A 33 -5.08 -5.01 -1.38
C LYS A 33 -4.91 -6.40 -0.79
N ASP A 34 -4.78 -7.39 -1.65
CA ASP A 34 -4.59 -8.79 -1.27
C ASP A 34 -3.10 -9.09 -1.03
N ILE A 35 -2.79 -10.28 -0.51
CA ILE A 35 -1.44 -10.71 -0.10
C ILE A 35 -0.46 -10.84 -1.26
N ASP A 36 -0.97 -11.01 -2.48
CA ASP A 36 -0.21 -11.03 -3.73
C ASP A 36 0.07 -9.61 -4.26
N GLY A 37 -0.43 -8.58 -3.57
CA GLY A 37 -0.27 -7.18 -3.92
C GLY A 37 -1.29 -6.67 -4.93
N PHE A 38 -2.18 -7.51 -5.45
CA PHE A 38 -3.25 -7.08 -6.36
C PHE A 38 -4.42 -6.48 -5.59
N LEU A 39 -5.18 -5.64 -6.29
CA LEU A 39 -6.39 -5.01 -5.78
C LEU A 39 -7.62 -5.86 -6.14
N ARG A 40 -8.50 -6.11 -5.17
CA ARG A 40 -9.70 -6.95 -5.34
C ARG A 40 -10.94 -6.30 -4.72
N VAL A 41 -12.10 -6.60 -5.31
CA VAL A 41 -13.40 -6.27 -4.72
C VAL A 41 -13.69 -7.29 -3.61
N PRO A 42 -13.93 -6.86 -2.35
CA PRO A 42 -14.30 -7.79 -1.28
C PRO A 42 -15.55 -8.60 -1.63
N GLY A 43 -15.51 -9.91 -1.40
CA GLY A 43 -16.64 -10.81 -1.72
C GLY A 43 -16.78 -11.17 -3.20
N GLY A 44 -15.88 -10.71 -4.06
CA GLY A 44 -15.96 -10.88 -5.50
C GLY A 44 -16.84 -9.81 -6.16
N GLY A 45 -16.57 -9.53 -7.43
CA GLY A 45 -17.27 -8.48 -8.17
C GLY A 45 -16.47 -7.99 -9.36
N VAL A 46 -17.12 -7.26 -10.23
CA VAL A 46 -16.52 -6.68 -11.43
C VAL A 46 -16.63 -5.17 -11.34
N LEU A 47 -15.50 -4.49 -11.50
CA LEU A 47 -15.47 -3.03 -11.54
C LEU A 47 -16.08 -2.49 -12.85
N PRO A 48 -16.70 -1.31 -12.82
CA PRO A 48 -17.20 -0.66 -14.03
C PRO A 48 -16.06 -0.32 -14.98
N ASP A 49 -16.35 -0.39 -16.28
CA ASP A 49 -15.42 0.02 -17.33
C ASP A 49 -15.15 1.53 -17.22
N ASP A 50 -13.89 1.92 -17.36
CA ASP A 50 -13.49 3.32 -17.48
C ASP A 50 -13.28 3.69 -18.95
N PRO A 51 -14.17 4.51 -19.56
CA PRO A 51 -14.04 4.93 -20.95
C PRO A 51 -12.95 5.99 -21.18
N THR A 52 -12.44 6.61 -20.12
CA THR A 52 -11.45 7.70 -20.18
C THR A 52 -10.02 7.22 -19.92
N ALA A 53 -9.85 6.05 -19.31
CA ALA A 53 -8.55 5.44 -19.05
C ALA A 53 -7.73 5.21 -20.34
N ARG A 54 -6.42 5.48 -20.24
CA ARG A 54 -5.46 5.33 -21.35
C ARG A 54 -4.28 4.47 -20.91
N ILE A 55 -3.66 3.79 -21.87
CA ILE A 55 -2.43 3.00 -21.64
C ILE A 55 -1.27 3.65 -22.39
N VAL A 56 -0.12 3.70 -21.74
CA VAL A 56 1.18 4.01 -22.36
C VAL A 56 1.94 2.71 -22.55
N SER A 57 2.15 2.30 -23.79
CA SER A 57 2.88 1.07 -24.10
C SER A 57 4.38 1.24 -23.85
N GLY A 58 5.03 0.18 -23.34
CA GLY A 58 6.47 0.17 -23.06
C GLY A 58 6.91 0.94 -21.81
N ALA A 59 5.96 1.40 -20.99
CA ALA A 59 6.24 2.04 -19.71
C ALA A 59 5.82 1.15 -18.54
N LEU A 60 6.56 1.22 -17.43
CA LEU A 60 6.21 0.58 -16.16
C LEU A 60 5.99 1.66 -15.10
N GLU A 61 4.90 1.55 -14.35
CA GLU A 61 4.61 2.46 -13.25
C GLU A 61 5.60 2.25 -12.10
N GLY A 62 6.22 3.33 -11.62
CA GLY A 62 7.12 3.31 -10.48
C GLY A 62 6.39 3.47 -9.14
N SER A 63 7.09 3.21 -8.05
CA SER A 63 6.57 3.51 -6.71
C SER A 63 6.41 5.02 -6.52
N ASN A 64 5.34 5.43 -5.85
CA ASN A 64 5.13 6.82 -5.41
C ASN A 64 5.79 7.13 -4.05
N VAL A 65 6.58 6.20 -3.49
CA VAL A 65 7.19 6.33 -2.15
C VAL A 65 8.53 7.05 -2.23
N ASP A 66 8.68 8.09 -1.39
CA ASP A 66 9.98 8.67 -1.06
C ASP A 66 10.62 7.92 0.12
N THR A 67 11.67 7.16 -0.19
CA THR A 67 12.35 6.31 0.78
C THR A 67 13.10 7.11 1.84
N ALA A 68 13.68 8.26 1.51
CA ALA A 68 14.43 9.07 2.47
C ALA A 68 13.49 9.66 3.51
N THR A 69 12.38 10.26 3.06
CA THR A 69 11.35 10.79 3.94
C THR A 69 10.75 9.70 4.83
N THR A 70 10.47 8.52 4.26
CA THR A 70 9.92 7.38 5.00
C THR A 70 10.86 6.92 6.12
N LEU A 71 12.18 6.85 5.87
CA LEU A 71 13.16 6.47 6.89
C LEU A 71 13.23 7.49 8.04
N VAL A 72 13.16 8.79 7.73
CA VAL A 72 13.12 9.84 8.77
C VAL A 72 11.89 9.68 9.65
N GLN A 73 10.71 9.46 9.06
CA GLN A 73 9.48 9.22 9.79
C GLN A 73 9.57 7.98 10.70
N MET A 74 10.24 6.91 10.24
CA MET A 74 10.49 5.73 11.07
C MET A 74 11.40 6.04 12.26
N VAL A 75 12.47 6.81 12.07
CA VAL A 75 13.37 7.23 13.17
C VAL A 75 12.63 8.10 14.18
N GLU A 76 11.79 9.03 13.73
CA GLU A 76 10.96 9.85 14.61
C GLU A 76 9.98 9.00 15.42
N ALA A 77 9.31 8.04 14.78
CA ALA A 77 8.42 7.10 15.46
C ALA A 77 9.15 6.27 16.52
N GLN A 78 10.36 5.80 16.21
CA GLN A 78 11.22 5.07 17.17
C GLN A 78 11.59 5.94 18.37
N ARG A 79 12.04 7.18 18.15
CA ARG A 79 12.37 8.12 19.24
C ARG A 79 11.16 8.45 20.10
N ALA A 80 10.00 8.66 19.49
CA ALA A 80 8.75 8.90 20.22
C ALA A 80 8.36 7.69 21.08
N PHE A 81 8.54 6.47 20.56
CA PHE A 81 8.35 5.25 21.32
C PHE A 81 9.31 5.16 22.52
N GLU A 82 10.61 5.42 22.31
CA GLU A 82 11.61 5.42 23.39
C GLU A 82 11.28 6.43 24.50
N GLN A 83 10.86 7.64 24.13
CA GLN A 83 10.46 8.66 25.11
C GLN A 83 9.25 8.19 25.93
N ARG A 84 8.23 7.61 25.28
CA ARG A 84 7.06 7.03 25.97
C ARG A 84 7.46 5.90 26.92
N ALA A 85 8.39 5.04 26.51
CA ALA A 85 8.91 3.96 27.35
C ALA A 85 9.66 4.49 28.58
N ARG A 86 10.47 5.55 28.41
CA ARG A 86 11.17 6.21 29.54
C ARG A 86 10.19 6.80 30.55
N ILE A 87 9.14 7.48 30.09
CA ILE A 87 8.09 8.04 30.97
C ILE A 87 7.44 6.92 31.80
N LEU A 88 7.11 5.79 31.18
CA LEU A 88 6.52 4.64 31.87
C LEU A 88 7.47 4.06 32.92
N SER A 89 8.76 3.94 32.61
CA SER A 89 9.78 3.51 33.57
C SER A 89 9.85 4.46 34.77
N THR A 90 9.93 5.77 34.51
CA THR A 90 9.97 6.78 35.58
C THR A 90 8.72 6.75 36.45
N ALA A 91 7.54 6.58 35.85
CA ALA A 91 6.29 6.44 36.61
C ALA A 91 6.28 5.18 37.51
N SER A 92 6.86 4.07 37.02
CA SER A 92 6.98 2.83 37.77
C SER A 92 7.96 2.99 38.95
N ASP A 93 9.11 3.62 38.73
CA ASP A 93 10.12 3.88 39.77
C ASP A 93 9.58 4.80 40.87
N LEU A 94 8.83 5.84 40.48
CA LEU A 94 8.15 6.75 41.41
C LEU A 94 7.12 6.00 42.26
N SER A 95 6.30 5.16 41.63
CA SER A 95 5.28 4.35 42.32
C SER A 95 5.92 3.40 43.34
N GLN A 96 7.00 2.71 42.98
CA GLN A 96 7.72 1.81 43.89
C GLN A 96 8.36 2.56 45.06
N SER A 97 8.91 3.74 44.81
CA SER A 97 9.52 4.57 45.84
C SER A 97 8.49 5.13 46.81
N GLY A 98 7.32 5.55 46.31
CA GLY A 98 6.17 5.94 47.13
C GLY A 98 5.69 4.80 48.04
N ALA A 99 5.59 3.57 47.50
CA ALA A 99 5.21 2.40 48.28
C ALA A 99 6.19 2.11 49.43
N ARG A 100 7.52 2.21 49.19
CA ARG A 100 8.54 2.05 50.24
C ARG A 100 8.42 3.08 51.36
N LEU A 101 8.09 4.33 51.04
CA LEU A 101 7.90 5.37 52.07
C LEU A 101 6.69 5.07 52.97
N MET A 102 5.62 4.50 52.41
CA MET A 102 4.44 4.11 53.19
C MET A 102 4.74 2.93 54.12
N SER A 103 5.57 1.97 53.71
CA SER A 103 5.93 0.81 54.55
C SER A 103 6.91 1.15 55.68
N LEU A 104 7.66 2.25 55.57
CA LEU A 104 8.57 2.73 56.63
C LEU A 104 7.84 3.50 57.74
N ARG A 105 6.58 3.90 57.51
CA ARG A 105 5.79 4.75 58.40
C ARG A 105 4.60 4.02 59.05
N GLY A 106 4.47 2.72 58.82
CA GLY A 106 3.58 1.80 59.53
C GLY A 106 4.39 0.76 60.28
#